data_AF-A0AAE4H7M0-F1
#
_entry.id   AF-A0AAE4H7M0-F1
#
_cell.length_a   1.000
_cell.length_b   1.000
_cell.length_c   1.000
_cell.angle_alpha   90.00
_cell.angle_beta   90.00
_cell.angle_gamma   90.00
#
_symmetry.space_group_name_H-M   'P 1'
#
loop_
_entity.id
_entity.type
_entity.pdbx_description
1 polymer ?
#
loop_
_entity_poly.entity_id
_entity_poly.type
_entity_poly.pdbx_seq_one_letter_code
_entity_poly.pdbx_strand_id
1 'polypeptide(L)'
;MFTSFTGFLLLSEERLSHLIDSSLAVIFSVSNIYFWSQIGYFDAEALEKPLLHTWSLGVEEKFYIVWPVFIVMLAKLGSINKITYGIFTLSLSSFLLSIYVFGWGVPEALYSSDGFSASFENGFSTAFYFMPFRIFEFGIGAMLGAAYFK
;
A
#
# COMPACT_ATOMS: atom_id res chain seq x y z
N MET A 1 2.17 -21.79 -1.46
CA MET A 1 2.20 -23.25 -1.19
C MET A 1 3.53 -23.88 -1.58
N PHE A 2 3.95 -23.85 -2.86
CA PHE A 2 5.25 -24.42 -3.26
C PHE A 2 6.44 -23.72 -2.57
N THR A 3 6.47 -22.38 -2.55
CA THR A 3 7.53 -21.60 -1.86
C THR A 3 7.61 -21.91 -0.36
N SER A 4 6.46 -22.07 0.31
CA SER A 4 6.39 -22.39 1.75
C SER A 4 6.89 -23.81 2.03
N PHE A 5 6.51 -24.77 1.17
CA PHE A 5 6.95 -26.17 1.29
C PHE A 5 8.44 -26.32 1.02
N THR A 6 8.94 -25.72 -0.06
CA THR A 6 10.38 -25.71 -0.38
C THR A 6 11.18 -24.98 0.68
N GLY A 7 10.65 -23.88 1.22
CA GLY A 7 11.27 -23.13 2.32
C GLY A 7 11.40 -23.96 3.59
N PHE A 8 10.38 -24.73 3.96
CA PHE A 8 10.43 -25.66 5.09
C PHE A 8 11.54 -26.71 4.97
N LEU A 9 11.85 -27.15 3.76
CA LEU A 9 12.87 -28.17 3.52
C LEU A 9 14.30 -27.62 3.42
N LEU A 10 14.46 -26.37 2.98
CA LEU A 10 15.78 -25.81 2.60
C LEU A 10 16.30 -24.70 3.51
N LEU A 11 15.44 -24.00 4.26
CA LEU A 11 15.84 -22.81 5.02
C LEU A 11 16.29 -23.16 6.45
N SER A 12 17.17 -22.33 7.00
CA SER A 12 17.49 -22.32 8.43
C SER A 12 16.26 -21.91 9.26
N GLU A 13 16.23 -22.27 10.54
CA GLU A 13 15.12 -21.97 11.46
C GLU A 13 14.74 -20.48 11.47
N GLU A 14 15.74 -19.60 11.46
CA GLU A 14 15.56 -18.15 11.40
C GLU A 14 14.93 -17.67 10.08
N ARG A 15 15.39 -18.18 8.93
CA ARG A 15 14.81 -17.80 7.63
C ARG A 15 13.40 -18.38 7.46
N LEU A 16 13.14 -19.53 8.07
CA LEU A 16 11.83 -20.16 8.08
C LEU A 16 10.82 -19.36 8.91
N SER A 17 11.19 -18.82 10.07
CA SER A 17 10.29 -17.96 10.86
C SER A 17 9.89 -16.71 10.10
N HIS A 18 10.83 -16.02 9.45
CA HIS A 18 10.53 -14.87 8.60
C HIS A 18 9.63 -15.21 7.40
N LEU A 19 9.79 -16.42 6.84
CA LEU A 19 8.91 -16.91 5.77
C LEU A 19 7.50 -17.18 6.28
N ILE A 20 7.35 -17.70 7.50
CA ILE A 20 6.05 -17.93 8.15
C ILE A 20 5.36 -16.58 8.41
N ASP A 21 6.06 -15.61 9.01
CA ASP A 21 5.50 -14.30 9.31
C ASP A 21 5.03 -13.57 8.05
N SER A 22 5.87 -13.57 7.00
CA SER A 22 5.48 -13.00 5.71
C SER A 22 4.31 -13.75 5.06
N SER A 23 4.24 -15.08 5.21
CA SER A 23 3.10 -15.87 4.71
C SER A 23 1.80 -15.53 5.45
N LEU A 24 1.85 -15.36 6.77
CA LEU A 24 0.71 -14.91 7.55
C LEU A 24 0.28 -13.50 7.14
N ALA A 25 1.24 -12.59 6.96
CA ALA A 25 0.95 -11.23 6.51
C ALA A 25 0.25 -11.22 5.14
N VAL A 26 0.62 -12.12 4.22
CA VAL A 26 -0.07 -12.30 2.93
C VAL A 26 -1.50 -12.81 3.13
N ILE A 27 -1.70 -13.85 3.95
CA ILE A 27 -3.02 -14.44 4.20
C ILE A 27 -4.00 -13.40 4.79
N PHE A 28 -3.49 -12.52 5.65
CA PHE A 28 -4.29 -11.46 6.27
C PHE A 28 -4.29 -10.14 5.48
N SER A 29 -3.77 -10.10 4.26
CA SER A 29 -3.77 -8.89 3.42
C SER A 29 -3.03 -7.69 4.05
N VAL A 30 -2.02 -7.97 4.89
CA VAL A 30 -1.19 -6.99 5.59
C VAL A 30 0.30 -7.09 5.23
N SER A 31 0.64 -7.83 4.17
CA SER A 31 1.98 -7.94 3.60
C SER A 31 2.63 -6.57 3.36
N ASN A 32 1.85 -5.59 2.89
CA ASN A 32 2.32 -4.23 2.65
C ASN A 32 2.84 -3.54 3.92
N ILE A 33 2.17 -3.75 5.07
CA ILE A 33 2.58 -3.19 6.37
C ILE A 33 3.79 -3.95 6.91
N TYR A 34 3.77 -5.28 6.79
CA TYR A 34 4.88 -6.12 7.24
C TYR A 34 6.18 -5.75 6.53
N PHE A 35 6.18 -5.72 5.18
CA PHE A 35 7.38 -5.40 4.42
C PHE A 35 7.83 -3.95 4.59
N TRP A 36 6.88 -3.00 4.69
CA TRP A 36 7.17 -1.61 5.01
C TRP A 36 7.94 -1.46 6.32
N SER A 37 7.58 -2.20 7.36
CA SER A 37 8.24 -2.10 8.67
C SER A 37 9.64 -2.74 8.72
N GLN A 38 10.04 -3.39 7.64
CA GLN A 38 11.23 -4.25 7.64
C GLN A 38 12.30 -3.74 6.68
N ILE A 39 11.94 -3.37 5.45
CA ILE A 39 12.91 -2.96 4.42
C ILE A 39 12.33 -1.92 3.45
N GLY A 40 13.20 -1.16 2.79
CA GLY A 40 12.87 -0.48 1.55
C GLY A 40 12.76 -1.47 0.39
N TYR A 41 11.78 -1.26 -0.50
CA TYR A 41 11.56 -2.15 -1.66
C TYR A 41 12.77 -2.23 -2.61
N PHE A 42 13.57 -1.16 -2.68
CA PHE A 42 14.72 -1.05 -3.60
C PHE A 42 16.06 -1.35 -2.93
N ASP A 43 16.05 -1.81 -1.67
CA ASP A 43 17.27 -2.18 -0.96
C ASP A 43 17.78 -3.54 -1.45
N ALA A 44 19.09 -3.80 -1.35
CA ALA A 44 19.68 -5.07 -1.80
C ALA A 44 19.07 -6.29 -1.07
N GLU A 45 18.72 -6.11 0.21
CA GLU A 45 18.09 -7.11 1.07
C GLU A 45 16.69 -7.52 0.59
N ALA A 46 16.05 -6.72 -0.28
CA ALA A 46 14.75 -7.03 -0.88
C ALA A 46 14.76 -8.33 -1.70
N LEU A 47 15.90 -8.64 -2.33
CA LEU A 47 16.06 -9.85 -3.14
C LEU A 47 16.01 -11.13 -2.31
N GLU A 48 16.26 -11.05 -1.01
CA GLU A 48 16.22 -12.20 -0.10
C GLU A 48 14.81 -12.51 0.42
N LYS A 49 13.82 -11.67 0.12
CA LYS A 49 12.44 -11.82 0.61
C LYS A 49 11.53 -12.37 -0.50
N PRO A 50 11.31 -13.69 -0.57
CA PRO A 50 10.62 -14.33 -1.70
C PRO A 50 9.17 -13.86 -1.86
N LEU A 51 8.51 -13.46 -0.78
CA LEU A 51 7.13 -12.98 -0.77
C LEU A 51 7.02 -11.46 -0.88
N LEU A 52 8.12 -10.71 -1.04
CA LEU A 52 8.09 -9.25 -1.04
C LEU A 52 7.09 -8.68 -2.03
N HIS A 53 7.07 -9.19 -3.27
CA HIS A 53 6.20 -8.76 -4.37
C HIS A 53 4.70 -8.81 -4.06
N THR A 54 4.28 -9.52 -3.01
CA THR A 54 2.89 -9.56 -2.55
C THR A 54 2.46 -8.31 -1.78
N TRP A 55 3.36 -7.35 -1.58
CA TRP A 55 3.04 -6.09 -0.93
C TRP A 55 1.93 -5.33 -1.68
N SER A 56 1.95 -5.34 -3.02
CA SER A 56 0.94 -4.63 -3.82
C SER A 56 -0.43 -5.28 -3.66
N LEU A 57 -0.47 -6.61 -3.54
CA LEU A 57 -1.69 -7.37 -3.31
C LEU A 57 -2.42 -6.90 -2.03
N GLY A 58 -1.69 -6.73 -0.92
CA GLY A 58 -2.29 -6.23 0.32
C GLY A 58 -2.84 -4.80 0.21
N VAL A 59 -2.27 -3.98 -0.68
CA VAL A 59 -2.78 -2.63 -1.00
C VAL A 59 -4.04 -2.73 -1.89
N GLU A 60 -4.00 -3.58 -2.91
CA GLU A 60 -5.07 -3.81 -3.88
C GLU A 60 -6.33 -4.37 -3.20
N GLU A 61 -6.20 -5.34 -2.30
CA GLU A 61 -7.33 -5.92 -1.57
C GLU A 61 -8.05 -4.89 -0.70
N LYS A 62 -7.30 -4.02 0.00
CA LYS A 62 -7.87 -2.90 0.75
C LYS A 62 -8.58 -1.91 -0.17
N PHE A 63 -7.98 -1.63 -1.33
CA PHE A 63 -8.59 -0.78 -2.34
C PHE A 63 -9.92 -1.36 -2.86
N TYR A 64 -9.99 -2.66 -3.16
CA TYR A 64 -11.22 -3.28 -3.65
C TYR A 64 -12.38 -3.26 -2.65
N ILE A 65 -12.08 -3.15 -1.35
CA ILE A 65 -13.10 -2.97 -0.32
C ILE A 65 -13.48 -1.48 -0.20
N VAL A 66 -12.50 -0.59 -0.13
CA VAL A 66 -12.71 0.85 0.14
C VAL A 66 -13.32 1.57 -1.06
N TRP A 67 -12.86 1.27 -2.28
CA TRP A 67 -13.23 1.99 -3.49
C TRP A 67 -14.71 1.88 -3.84
N PRO A 68 -15.35 0.69 -3.85
CA PRO A 68 -16.78 0.59 -4.11
C PRO A 68 -17.61 1.32 -3.07
N VAL A 69 -17.24 1.25 -1.78
CA VAL A 69 -17.93 1.96 -0.69
C VAL A 69 -17.85 3.47 -0.92
N PHE A 70 -16.68 3.98 -1.28
CA PHE A 70 -16.47 5.39 -1.59
C PHE A 70 -17.33 5.85 -2.77
N ILE A 71 -17.37 5.08 -3.87
CA ILE A 71 -18.20 5.39 -5.04
C ILE A 71 -19.70 5.36 -4.68
N VAL A 72 -20.16 4.39 -3.90
CA VAL A 72 -21.56 4.32 -3.43
C VAL A 72 -21.91 5.53 -2.56
N MET A 73 -20.99 5.98 -1.69
CA MET A 73 -21.19 7.19 -0.90
C MET A 73 -21.31 8.44 -1.77
N LEU A 74 -20.45 8.59 -2.79
CA LEU A 74 -20.53 9.71 -3.74
C LEU A 74 -21.77 9.62 -4.65
N ALA A 75 -22.22 8.42 -4.99
CA ALA A 75 -23.41 8.21 -5.83
C ALA A 75 -24.68 8.75 -5.15
N LYS A 76 -24.75 8.76 -3.82
CA LYS A 76 -25.83 9.41 -3.06
C LYS A 76 -25.96 10.91 -3.33
N LEU A 77 -24.93 11.56 -3.88
CA LEU A 77 -24.96 12.97 -4.27
C LEU A 77 -25.77 13.23 -5.56
N GLY A 78 -26.15 12.17 -6.28
CA GLY A 78 -27.10 12.21 -7.41
C GLY A 78 -26.59 12.86 -8.70
N SER A 79 -25.32 13.24 -8.78
CA SER A 79 -24.74 13.90 -9.95
C SER A 79 -23.38 13.33 -10.30
N ILE A 80 -23.23 12.84 -11.53
CA ILE A 80 -21.96 12.31 -12.05
C ILE A 80 -20.83 13.34 -11.94
N ASN A 81 -21.12 14.64 -12.12
CA ASN A 81 -20.12 15.70 -11.98
C ASN A 81 -19.62 15.81 -10.54
N LYS A 82 -20.49 15.68 -9.54
CA LYS A 82 -20.08 15.67 -8.12
C LYS A 82 -19.21 14.46 -7.79
N ILE A 83 -19.51 13.30 -8.37
CA ILE A 83 -18.69 12.10 -8.24
C ILE A 83 -17.30 12.34 -8.84
N THR A 84 -17.24 12.87 -10.07
CA THR A 84 -15.98 13.20 -10.73
C THR A 84 -15.17 14.22 -9.93
N TYR A 85 -15.79 15.29 -9.41
CA TYR A 85 -15.10 16.26 -8.56
C TYR A 85 -14.59 15.63 -7.26
N GLY A 86 -15.37 14.76 -6.62
CA GLY A 86 -14.95 14.05 -5.40
C GLY A 86 -13.78 13.11 -5.62
N ILE A 87 -13.78 12.38 -6.75
CA ILE A 87 -12.64 11.55 -7.15
C ILE A 87 -11.42 12.42 -7.43
N PHE A 88 -11.59 13.52 -8.18
CA PHE A 88 -10.50 14.43 -8.52
C PHE A 88 -9.86 15.05 -7.27
N THR A 89 -10.66 15.56 -6.32
CA THR A 89 -10.12 16.16 -5.09
C THR A 89 -9.39 15.12 -4.25
N LEU A 90 -9.93 13.92 -4.10
CA LEU A 90 -9.27 12.84 -3.37
C LEU A 90 -7.93 12.44 -4.04
N SER A 91 -7.92 12.27 -5.36
CA SER A 91 -6.71 11.96 -6.11
C SER A 91 -5.67 13.05 -6.02
N LEU A 92 -6.07 14.32 -6.14
CA LEU A 92 -5.15 15.44 -6.02
C LEU A 92 -4.55 15.53 -4.61
N SER A 93 -5.38 15.37 -3.56
CA SER A 93 -4.91 15.33 -2.18
C SER A 93 -3.94 14.16 -1.95
N SER A 94 -4.25 12.97 -2.47
CA SER A 94 -3.38 11.79 -2.40
C SER A 94 -2.03 12.03 -3.08
N PHE A 95 -2.04 12.62 -4.28
CA PHE A 95 -0.83 12.93 -5.04
C PHE A 95 0.05 13.96 -4.33
N LEU A 96 -0.55 15.05 -3.83
CA LEU A 96 0.18 16.08 -3.09
C LEU A 96 0.77 15.52 -1.79
N LEU A 97 0.02 14.67 -1.09
CA LEU A 97 0.49 13.99 0.11
C LEU A 97 1.64 13.03 -0.22
N SER A 98 1.56 12.30 -1.33
CA SER A 98 2.66 11.45 -1.81
C SER A 98 3.93 12.25 -2.08
N ILE A 99 3.82 13.40 -2.77
CA ILE A 99 4.99 14.27 -3.02
C ILE A 99 5.56 14.79 -1.70
N TYR A 100 4.69 15.21 -0.77
CA TYR A 100 5.13 15.72 0.52
C TYR A 100 5.91 14.65 1.30
N VAL A 101 5.35 13.46 1.46
CA VAL A 101 5.99 12.36 2.21
C VAL A 101 7.26 11.86 1.51
N PHE A 102 7.27 11.85 0.18
CA PHE A 102 8.45 11.49 -0.59
C PHE A 102 9.59 12.50 -0.42
N GLY A 103 9.29 13.80 -0.48
CA GLY A 103 10.32 14.86 -0.47
C GLY A 103 10.77 15.29 0.92
N TRP A 104 9.85 15.33 1.88
CA TRP A 104 10.07 15.87 3.23
C TRP A 104 9.98 14.81 4.33
N GLY A 105 9.64 13.57 3.99
CA GLY A 105 9.41 12.51 4.97
C GLY A 105 8.07 12.64 5.67
N VAL A 106 7.84 11.75 6.63
CA VAL A 106 6.68 11.81 7.52
C VAL A 106 7.01 12.79 8.66
N PRO A 107 6.06 13.62 9.14
CA PRO A 107 6.30 14.49 10.28
C PRO A 107 6.81 13.73 11.51
N GLU A 108 7.86 14.24 12.18
CA GLU A 108 8.44 13.65 13.40
C GLU A 108 7.40 13.38 14.49
N ALA A 109 6.33 14.17 14.57
CA ALA A 109 5.22 13.95 15.51
C ALA A 109 4.48 12.60 15.32
N LEU A 110 4.65 11.95 14.16
CA LEU A 110 4.01 10.68 13.83
C LEU A 110 4.92 9.48 14.06
N TYR A 111 6.19 9.68 14.45
CA TYR A 111 7.10 8.59 14.75
C TYR A 111 8.01 8.81 15.95
N SER A 112 8.50 7.69 16.48
CA SER A 112 9.53 7.64 17.51
C SER A 112 10.72 6.87 16.97
N SER A 113 11.92 7.19 17.46
CA SER A 113 13.14 6.46 17.12
C SER A 113 13.09 4.98 17.50
N ASP A 114 12.17 4.62 18.40
CA ASP A 114 12.00 3.26 18.89
C ASP A 114 10.63 2.70 18.47
N GLY A 115 10.65 1.43 18.05
CA GLY A 115 9.44 0.64 17.78
C GLY A 115 8.95 0.65 16.34
N PHE A 116 7.69 0.23 16.14
CA PHE A 116 7.07 0.09 14.82
C PHE A 116 6.90 1.42 14.08
N SER A 117 6.68 2.51 14.82
CA SER A 117 6.54 3.84 14.25
C SER A 117 7.85 4.34 13.63
N ALA A 118 9.02 3.84 14.03
CA ALA A 118 10.31 4.22 13.44
C ALA A 118 10.34 3.99 11.91
N SER A 119 9.58 3.03 11.40
CA SER A 119 9.48 2.76 9.96
C SER A 119 8.89 3.93 9.14
N PHE A 120 8.21 4.88 9.79
CA PHE A 120 7.74 6.11 9.14
C PHE A 120 8.88 7.10 8.84
N GLU A 121 10.06 6.96 9.45
CA GLU A 121 11.23 7.78 9.15
C GLU A 121 11.57 7.72 7.64
N ASN A 122 11.42 6.53 7.04
CA ASN A 122 11.60 6.36 5.61
C ASN A 122 10.34 6.78 4.84
N GLY A 123 10.27 8.08 4.51
CA GLY A 123 9.19 8.65 3.72
C GLY A 123 9.01 8.00 2.36
N PHE A 124 10.10 7.63 1.69
CA PHE A 124 10.06 6.93 0.40
C PHE A 124 9.33 5.57 0.53
N SER A 125 9.76 4.73 1.48
CA SER A 125 9.16 3.42 1.74
C SER A 125 7.69 3.57 2.15
N THR A 126 7.40 4.57 2.99
CA THR A 126 6.04 4.88 3.44
C THR A 126 5.13 5.25 2.27
N ALA A 127 5.55 6.17 1.40
CA ALA A 127 4.78 6.56 0.22
C ALA A 127 4.55 5.36 -0.73
N PHE A 128 5.52 4.45 -0.83
CA PHE A 128 5.47 3.31 -1.73
C PHE A 128 4.51 2.20 -1.25
N TYR A 129 4.54 1.83 0.03
CA TYR A 129 3.77 0.68 0.56
C TYR A 129 2.34 1.02 1.01
N PHE A 130 1.98 2.30 1.15
CA PHE A 130 0.69 2.71 1.72
C PHE A 130 -0.29 3.23 0.67
N MET A 131 -1.52 2.68 0.71
CA MET A 131 -2.61 3.04 -0.20
C MET A 131 -2.95 4.55 -0.23
N PRO A 132 -3.02 5.29 0.89
CA PRO A 132 -3.39 6.71 0.88
C PRO A 132 -2.55 7.59 -0.03
N PHE A 133 -1.27 7.26 -0.23
CA PHE A 133 -0.37 8.01 -1.11
C PHE A 133 -0.50 7.60 -2.58
N ARG A 134 -1.28 6.56 -2.88
CA ARG A 134 -1.40 5.96 -4.23
C ARG A 134 -2.83 5.97 -4.77
N ILE A 135 -3.79 6.55 -4.04
CA ILE A 135 -5.20 6.67 -4.49
C ILE A 135 -5.28 7.40 -5.83
N PHE A 136 -4.37 8.34 -6.10
CA PHE A 136 -4.32 9.06 -7.36
C PHE A 136 -4.16 8.14 -8.58
N GLU A 137 -3.41 7.03 -8.47
CA GLU A 137 -3.20 6.06 -9.56
C GLU A 137 -4.52 5.47 -10.02
N PHE A 138 -5.37 5.09 -9.07
CA PHE A 138 -6.68 4.50 -9.33
C PHE A 138 -7.72 5.54 -9.74
N GLY A 139 -7.66 6.74 -9.16
CA GLY A 139 -8.59 7.82 -9.49
C GLY A 139 -8.42 8.33 -10.93
N ILE A 140 -7.20 8.30 -11.49
CA ILE A 140 -6.97 8.57 -12.92
C ILE A 140 -7.77 7.58 -13.78
N GLY A 141 -7.70 6.29 -13.48
CA GLY A 141 -8.47 5.26 -14.18
C GLY A 141 -9.98 5.49 -14.09
N ALA A 142 -10.49 5.85 -12.90
CA ALA A 142 -11.91 6.12 -12.69
C ALA A 142 -12.40 7.37 -13.45
N MET A 143 -11.59 8.42 -13.52
CA MET A 143 -11.91 9.62 -14.30
C MET A 143 -11.94 9.33 -15.81
N LEU A 144 -11.01 8.53 -16.33
CA LEU A 144 -11.02 8.09 -17.72
C LEU A 144 -12.29 7.29 -18.05
N GLY A 145 -12.70 6.38 -17.15
CA GLY A 145 -13.96 5.65 -17.29
C GLY A 145 -15.17 6.59 -17.32
N ALA A 146 -15.24 7.56 -16.40
CA ALA A 146 -16.35 8.53 -16.37
C ALA A 146 -16.42 9.43 -17.61
N ALA A 147 -15.29 9.72 -18.26
CA ALA A 147 -15.24 10.46 -19.52
C ALA A 147 -15.72 9.62 -20.72
N TYR A 148 -15.54 8.31 -20.68
CA TYR A 148 -15.97 7.40 -21.75
C TYR A 148 -17.48 7.13 -21.76
N PHE A 149 -18.13 7.14 -20.60
CA PHE A 149 -19.58 6.87 -20.46
C PHE A 149 -20.46 8.13 -20.49
N LYS A 150 -19.90 9.29 -20.83
CA LYS A 150 -20.63 10.54 -21.09
C LYS A 150 -20.92 10.68 -22.58
#